data_AF-A0A7C3YX32-F1
#
_entry.id   AF-A0A7C3YX32-F1
#
_cell.length_a   1.000
_cell.length_b   1.000
_cell.length_c   1.000
_cell.angle_alpha   90.00
_cell.angle_beta   90.00
_cell.angle_gamma   90.00
#
_symmetry.space_group_name_H-M   'P 1'
#
loop_
_entity.id
_entity.type
_entity.pdbx_description
1 polymer ?
#
loop_
_entity_poly.entity_id
_entity_poly.type
_entity_poly.pdbx_seq_one_letter_code
_entity_poly.pdbx_strand_id
1 'polypeptide(L)' 'MGRIVHEIEVEGRKLKAAFGTGSLRSYMLSKFRPPNTRRASPVRVGLGGRTVLLEDRCDLTAKIDGLEFDL' A
#
# COMPACT_ATOMS: atom_id res chain seq x y z
N MET A 1 6.61 -8.89 -16.87
CA MET A 1 7.15 -7.78 -16.07
C MET A 1 7.47 -8.30 -14.67
N GLY A 2 8.74 -8.26 -14.25
CA GLY A 2 9.16 -8.76 -12.92
C GLY A 2 8.59 -7.90 -11.79
N ARG A 3 8.12 -8.53 -10.72
CA ARG A 3 7.63 -7.84 -9.53
C ARG A 3 8.84 -7.39 -8.71
N ILE A 4 9.20 -6.12 -8.79
CA ILE A 4 10.27 -5.56 -7.96
C ILE A 4 9.73 -5.46 -6.53
N VAL A 5 10.41 -6.09 -5.58
CA VAL A 5 10.06 -6.02 -4.16
C VAL A 5 11.18 -5.30 -3.44
N HIS A 6 10.87 -4.16 -2.82
CA HIS A 6 11.81 -3.42 -1.98
C HIS A 6 11.33 -3.37 -0.53
N GLU A 7 12.29 -3.19 0.38
CA GLU A 7 12.00 -2.81 1.75
C GLU A 7 11.68 -1.31 1.78
N ILE A 8 10.61 -0.95 2.47
CA ILE A 8 10.19 0.41 2.73
C ILE A 8 9.99 0.59 4.23
N GLU A 9 10.10 1.82 4.71
CA GLU A 9 9.70 2.17 6.07
C GLU A 9 8.34 2.87 6.02
N VAL A 10 7.40 2.44 6.86
CA VAL A 10 6.09 3.11 7.02
C VAL A 10 5.86 3.26 8.51
N GLU A 11 5.66 4.49 9.00
CA GLU A 11 5.42 4.76 10.43
C GLU A 11 6.49 4.11 11.35
N GLY A 12 7.77 4.17 10.95
CA GLY A 12 8.88 3.55 11.69
C GLY A 12 8.98 2.02 11.58
N ARG A 13 8.14 1.37 10.76
CA ARG A 13 8.12 -0.09 10.56
C ARG A 13 8.65 -0.46 9.18
N LYS A 14 9.59 -1.41 9.14
CA LYS A 14 10.11 -1.97 7.89
C LYS A 14 9.13 -2.98 7.29
N LEU A 15 8.69 -2.72 6.06
CA LEU A 15 7.75 -3.54 5.30
C LEU A 15 8.32 -3.89 3.93
N LYS A 16 7.90 -5.02 3.37
CA LYS A 16 8.19 -5.34 1.97
C LYS A 16 7.04 -4.87 1.09
N ALA A 17 7.33 -4.00 0.13
CA ALA A 17 6.37 -3.50 -0.83
C ALA A 17 6.72 -3.92 -2.25
N ALA A 18 5.70 -4.22 -3.05
CA ALA A 18 5.85 -4.55 -4.45
C ALA A 18 5.64 -3.31 -5.30
N PHE A 19 6.63 -2.97 -6.12
CA PHE A 19 6.59 -1.86 -7.06
C PHE A 19 6.09 -2.35 -8.41
N GLY A 20 5.07 -1.68 -8.93
CA GLY A 20 4.48 -1.99 -10.22
C GLY A 20 3.77 -0.79 -10.79
N THR A 21 3.85 -0.63 -12.11
CA THR A 21 3.20 0.46 -12.87
C THR A 21 1.73 0.15 -13.20
N GLY A 22 1.27 -1.07 -12.93
CA GLY A 22 -0.07 -1.55 -13.28
C GLY A 22 -1.17 -1.15 -12.30
N SER A 23 -0.90 -0.28 -11.32
CA SER A 23 -1.94 0.22 -10.44
C SER A 23 -1.84 1.72 -10.19
N LEU A 24 -3.02 2.33 -10.06
CA LEU A 24 -3.17 3.76 -9.80
C LEU A 24 -2.97 4.13 -8.33
N ARG A 25 -3.00 3.15 -7.42
CA ARG A 25 -2.92 3.35 -5.98
C ARG A 25 -2.05 2.30 -5.32
N SER A 26 -1.51 2.64 -4.16
CA SER A 26 -0.87 1.69 -3.26
C SER A 26 -1.92 0.95 -2.43
N TYR A 27 -1.64 -0.32 -2.11
CA TYR A 27 -2.50 -1.14 -1.26
C TYR A 27 -1.69 -1.77 -0.15
N MET A 28 -2.29 -1.86 1.02
CA MET A 28 -1.67 -2.39 2.21
C MET A 28 -2.47 -3.57 2.76
N LEU A 29 -1.77 -4.58 3.28
CA LEU A 29 -2.42 -5.67 4.00
C LEU A 29 -3.04 -5.16 5.31
N SER A 30 -4.21 -5.65 5.68
CA SER A 30 -4.95 -5.22 6.86
C SER A 30 -4.15 -5.31 8.17
N LYS A 31 -3.23 -6.27 8.30
CA LYS A 31 -2.34 -6.41 9.47
C LYS A 31 -1.36 -5.25 9.66
N PHE A 32 -1.16 -4.41 8.65
CA PHE A 32 -0.32 -3.21 8.70
C PHE A 32 -1.14 -1.92 8.77
N ARG A 33 -2.46 -2.04 8.92
CA ARG A 33 -3.39 -0.90 8.94
C ARG A 33 -2.95 0.16 9.97
N PRO A 34 -2.81 1.43 9.57
CA PRO A 34 -2.50 2.50 10.50
C PRO A 34 -3.75 2.95 11.29
N PRO A 35 -3.59 3.57 12.47
CA PRO A 35 -4.70 4.05 13.29
C PRO A 35 -5.58 5.09 12.60
N ASN A 36 -5.02 5.87 11.68
CA ASN A 36 -5.71 6.95 10.95
C ASN A 36 -6.55 6.46 9.74
N THR A 37 -6.78 5.16 9.62
CA THR A 37 -7.59 4.60 8.53
C THR A 37 -9.05 5.01 8.66
N ARG A 38 -9.64 5.46 7.55
CA ARG A 38 -11.05 5.87 7.47
C ARG A 38 -11.83 5.01 6.47
N ARG A 39 -13.14 4.89 6.69
CA ARG A 39 -14.04 4.26 5.73
C ARG A 39 -14.14 5.12 4.48
N ALA A 40 -14.13 4.46 3.32
CA ALA A 40 -14.27 5.06 2.01
C ALA A 40 -15.37 4.35 1.21
N SER A 41 -15.79 4.95 0.10
CA SER A 41 -16.70 4.28 -0.83
C SER A 41 -16.07 2.97 -1.32
N PRO A 42 -16.79 1.83 -1.25
CA PRO A 42 -16.22 0.54 -1.60
C PRO A 42 -15.74 0.50 -3.05
N VAL A 43 -14.54 -0.03 -3.28
CA VAL A 43 -13.96 -0.21 -4.62
C VAL A 43 -13.49 -1.64 -4.81
N ARG A 44 -13.76 -2.22 -5.99
CA ARG A 44 -13.24 -3.53 -6.38
C ARG A 44 -11.96 -3.36 -7.18
N VAL A 45 -10.89 -4.04 -6.75
CA VAL A 45 -9.58 -3.97 -7.42
C VAL A 45 -9.03 -5.37 -7.68
N GLY A 46 -8.27 -5.52 -8.78
CA GLY A 46 -7.54 -6.74 -9.09
C GLY A 46 -6.15 -6.73 -8.44
N LEU A 47 -5.89 -7.63 -7.50
CA LEU A 47 -4.60 -7.78 -6.82
C LEU A 47 -4.13 -9.23 -6.94
N GLY A 48 -3.00 -9.44 -7.62
CA GLY A 48 -2.40 -10.78 -7.76
C GLY A 48 -3.33 -11.83 -8.39
N GLY A 49 -4.15 -11.43 -9.36
CA GLY A 49 -5.13 -12.31 -10.01
C GLY A 49 -6.44 -12.53 -9.25
N ARG A 50 -6.64 -11.85 -8.11
CA ARG A 50 -7.88 -11.91 -7.33
C ARG A 50 -8.58 -10.55 -7.31
N THR A 51 -9.92 -10.56 -7.34
CA THR A 51 -10.71 -9.35 -7.08
C THR A 51 -10.92 -9.19 -5.58
N VAL A 52 -10.54 -8.03 -5.04
CA VAL A 52 -10.68 -7.68 -3.62
C VAL A 52 -11.58 -6.46 -3.48
N LEU A 53 -12.48 -6.48 -2.51
CA LEU A 53 -13.27 -5.30 -2.11
C LEU A 53 -12.49 -4.51 -1.05
N LEU A 54 -12.30 -3.22 -1.29
CA LEU A 54 -11.68 -2.30 -0.36
C LEU A 54 -12.73 -1.31 0.11
N GLU A 55 -12.89 -1.17 1.43
CA GLU A 55 -13.82 -0.24 2.07
C GLU A 55 -13.12 0.84 2.87
N ASP A 56 -11.79 0.81 2.91
CA ASP A 56 -10.98 1.64 3.78
C ASP A 56 -9.89 2.37 2.98
N ARG A 57 -9.57 3.58 3.44
CA ARG A 57 -8.48 4.41 2.91
C ARG A 57 -7.68 4.99 4.07
N CYS A 58 -6.38 5.07 3.89
CA CYS A 58 -5.46 5.80 4.75
C CYS A 58 -4.54 6.64 3.86
N ASP A 59 -3.98 7.69 4.46
CA ASP A 59 -2.89 8.46 3.87
C ASP A 59 -1.68 8.27 4.80
N LEU A 60 -0.51 7.96 4.23
CA LEU A 60 0.68 7.52 4.97
C LEU A 60 1.95 8.16 4.39
N THR A 61 2.89 8.53 5.26
CA THR A 61 4.25 8.87 4.81
C THR A 61 5.14 7.63 4.93
N ALA A 62 5.82 7.31 3.85
CA ALA A 62 6.73 6.17 3.74
C ALA A 62 8.15 6.63 3.36
N LYS A 63 9.14 5.77 3.59
CA LYS A 63 10.53 5.99 3.18
C LYS A 63 11.07 4.83 2.36
N ILE A 64 11.81 5.15 1.31
CA ILE A 64 12.66 4.21 0.56
C ILE A 64 14.06 4.79 0.59
N ASP A 65 15.04 4.01 1.03
CA ASP A 65 16.46 4.43 1.08
C ASP A 65 16.69 5.80 1.76
N GLY A 66 15.89 6.11 2.78
CA GLY A 66 15.93 7.37 3.54
C GLY A 66 15.17 8.55 2.91
N LEU A 67 14.58 8.38 1.73
CA LEU A 67 13.79 9.40 1.04
C LEU A 67 12.30 9.24 1.34
N GLU A 68 11.67 10.31 1.82
CA GLU A 68 10.25 10.33 2.21
C GLU A 68 9.33 10.57 1.00
N PHE A 69 8.15 9.95 1.03
CA PHE A 69 7.07 10.15 0.05
C PHE A 69 5.71 9.78 0.66
N ASP A 70 4.65 10.40 0.14
CA ASP A 70 3.28 10.15 0.60
C ASP A 70 2.57 9.08 -0.25
N LEU A 71 1.74 8.27 0.41
CA LEU A 71 0.97 7.15 -0.15
C LEU A 71 -0.51 7.20 0.23
#